data_AF-A0A415L597-F1
#
_entry.id   AF-A0A415L597-F1
#
_cell.length_a   1.000
_cell.length_b   1.000
_cell.length_c   1.000
_cell.angle_alpha   90.00
_cell.angle_beta   90.00
_cell.angle_gamma   90.00
#
_symmetry.space_group_name_H-M   'P 1'
#
loop_
_entity.id
_entity.type
_entity.pdbx_description
1 polymer ?
#
loop_
_entity_poly.entity_id
_entity_poly.type
_entity_poly.pdbx_seq_one_letter_code
_entity_poly.pdbx_strand_id
1 'polypeptide(L)' 'MKDRFTIPNPNGAGYRIPACRGGSFRTEWQQDQSVIYGSIADRLGAYEDIGSIEELRELKARKIK' A
#
# COMPACT_ATOMS: atom_id res chain seq x y z
N MET A 1 10.32 12.49 5.84
CA MET A 1 9.41 11.34 5.67
C MET A 1 7.99 11.87 5.48
N LYS A 2 7.73 12.49 4.32
CA LYS A 2 6.43 13.09 4.01
C LYS A 2 5.67 12.10 3.12
N ASP A 3 4.41 11.85 3.44
CA ASP A 3 3.39 11.16 2.62
C ASP A 3 3.30 9.62 2.69
N ARG A 4 3.32 9.05 3.90
CA ARG A 4 2.82 7.69 4.13
C ARG A 4 1.29 7.72 4.36
N PHE A 5 0.54 7.05 3.50
CA PHE A 5 -0.93 6.94 3.62
C PHE A 5 -1.35 5.94 4.71
N THR A 6 -0.59 4.87 4.84
CA THR A 6 -0.83 3.79 5.79
C THR A 6 -0.32 4.13 7.19
N ILE A 7 -1.09 3.73 8.20
CA ILE A 7 -0.75 3.83 9.62
C ILE A 7 -0.58 2.39 10.14
N PRO A 8 0.48 2.09 10.92
CA PRO A 8 0.60 0.80 11.59
C PRO A 8 -0.56 0.58 12.54
N ASN A 9 -1.06 -0.65 12.58
CA ASN A 9 -2.08 -1.00 13.55
C ASN A 9 -1.46 -1.06 14.97
N PRO A 10 -2.21 -0.67 16.03
CA PRO A 10 -1.69 -0.66 17.40
C PRO A 10 -1.23 -2.04 17.89
N ASN A 11 -1.82 -3.12 17.37
CA ASN A 11 -1.45 -4.50 17.68
C ASN A 11 -0.17 -4.97 16.97
N GLY A 12 0.48 -4.11 16.16
CA GLY A 12 1.65 -4.46 15.36
C GLY A 12 1.37 -5.31 14.12
N ALA A 13 0.13 -5.75 13.90
CA ALA A 13 -0.25 -6.60 12.78
C ALA A 13 -0.83 -5.76 11.63
N GLY A 14 -0.03 -5.60 10.57
CA GLY A 14 -0.44 -4.96 9.33
C GLY A 14 -0.63 -3.43 9.45
N TYR A 15 -1.39 -2.88 8.50
CA TYR A 15 -1.57 -1.45 8.35
C TYR A 15 -3.02 -1.10 8.02
N ARG A 16 -3.41 0.15 8.30
CA ARG A 16 -4.71 0.73 7.95
C ARG A 16 -4.55 2.07 7.25
N ILE A 17 -5.53 2.48 6.45
CA ILE A 17 -5.58 3.81 5.84
C ILE A 17 -6.84 4.51 6.38
N PRO A 18 -6.73 5.70 6.99
CA PRO A 18 -7.90 6.50 7.32
C PRO A 18 -8.68 6.82 6.05
N ALA A 19 -10.01 6.69 6.06
CA ALA A 19 -10.84 6.91 4.87
C ALA A 19 -10.61 8.30 4.23
N CYS A 20 -10.41 9.35 5.04
CA CYS A 20 -10.09 10.70 4.55
C CYS A 20 -8.75 10.80 3.81
N ARG A 21 -7.83 9.86 4.02
CA ARG A 21 -6.56 9.76 3.28
C ARG A 21 -6.67 8.79 2.11
N GLY A 22 -7.67 7.92 2.06
CA GLY A 22 -7.79 6.91 1.00
C GLY A 22 -8.01 7.46 -0.41
N GLY A 23 -8.35 8.74 -0.52
CA GLY A 23 -8.79 9.34 -1.78
C GLY A 23 -10.10 8.71 -2.25
N SER A 24 -10.34 8.72 -3.56
CA SER A 24 -11.49 8.04 -4.16
C SER A 24 -11.16 6.56 -4.32
N PHE A 25 -11.97 5.71 -3.71
CA PHE A 25 -11.96 4.28 -3.96
C PHE A 25 -13.39 3.78 -4.17
N ARG A 26 -13.52 2.69 -4.91
CA ARG A 26 -14.78 1.96 -5.04
C ARG A 26 -14.51 0.48 -4.96
N THR A 27 -15.50 -0.24 -4.45
CA THR A 27 -15.48 -1.69 -4.42
C THR A 27 -16.53 -2.18 -5.38
N GLU A 28 -16.18 -3.15 -6.22
CA GLU A 28 -17.09 -3.79 -7.17
C GLU A 28 -17.05 -5.31 -6.99
N TRP A 29 -18.11 -6.00 -7.40
CA TRP A 29 -18.12 -7.46 -7.47
C TRP A 29 -17.80 -7.89 -8.91
N GLN A 30 -16.73 -8.64 -9.12
CA GLN A 30 -16.31 -9.14 -10.43
C GLN A 30 -15.74 -10.55 -10.29
N GLN A 31 -16.07 -11.45 -11.22
CA GLN A 31 -15.54 -12.82 -11.27
C GLN A 31 -15.58 -13.54 -9.90
N ASP A 32 -16.73 -13.49 -9.24
CA ASP A 32 -16.98 -14.10 -7.93
C ASP A 32 -16.11 -13.57 -6.76
N GLN A 33 -15.57 -12.36 -6.89
CA GLN A 33 -14.81 -11.69 -5.83
C GLN A 33 -15.05 -10.17 -5.75
N SER A 34 -14.83 -9.60 -4.57
CA SER A 34 -14.81 -8.15 -4.36
C SER A 34 -13.46 -7.57 -4.79
N VAL A 35 -13.49 -6.62 -5.73
CA VAL A 35 -12.32 -5.91 -6.24
C VAL A 35 -12.31 -4.46 -5.77
N ILE A 36 -11.12 -3.89 -5.55
CA ILE A 36 -10.95 -2.51 -5.11
C ILE A 36 -10.30 -1.70 -6.24
N TYR A 37 -10.92 -0.59 -6.61
CA TYR A 37 -10.39 0.38 -7.57
C TYR A 37 -10.11 1.72 -6.91
N GLY A 38 -9.27 2.53 -7.58
CA GLY A 38 -8.99 3.91 -7.23
C GLY A 38 -7.62 4.11 -6.59
N SER A 39 -7.42 5.27 -5.98
CA SER A 39 -6.08 5.76 -5.61
C SER A 39 -5.28 4.85 -4.68
N ILE A 40 -5.95 4.01 -3.88
CA ILE A 40 -5.29 3.01 -3.04
C ILE A 40 -4.67 1.89 -3.88
N ALA A 41 -5.43 1.35 -4.84
CA ALA A 41 -4.98 0.26 -5.70
C ALA A 41 -3.87 0.75 -6.65
N ASP A 42 -4.07 1.91 -7.29
CA ASP A 42 -3.10 2.49 -8.23
C ASP A 42 -1.74 2.72 -7.56
N ARG A 43 -1.75 3.23 -6.32
CA ARG A 43 -0.52 3.51 -5.58
C ARG A 43 0.16 2.24 -5.09
N LEU A 44 -0.60 1.21 -4.69
CA LEU A 44 -0.03 -0.08 -4.34
C LEU A 44 0.66 -0.72 -5.54
N GLY A 45 -0.03 -0.76 -6.69
CA GLY A 45 0.54 -1.26 -7.94
C GLY A 45 1.82 -0.51 -8.32
N ALA A 46 1.83 0.81 -8.23
CA ALA A 46 3.03 1.60 -8.50
C ALA A 46 4.21 1.30 -7.55
N TYR A 47 3.96 0.82 -6.32
CA TYR A 47 5.04 0.33 -5.45
C TYR A 47 5.51 -1.06 -5.86
N GLU A 48 4.59 -1.94 -6.24
CA GLU A 48 4.90 -3.30 -6.71
C GLU A 48 5.68 -3.27 -8.03
N ASP A 49 5.41 -2.30 -8.91
CA ASP A 49 6.19 -2.04 -10.14
C ASP A 49 7.65 -1.66 -9.86
N ILE A 50 7.96 -1.11 -8.68
CA ILE A 50 9.34 -0.76 -8.30
C ILE A 50 10.10 -2.01 -7.85
N GLY A 51 9.42 -2.94 -7.20
CA GLY A 51 9.99 -4.20 -6.72
C GLY A 51 9.24 -4.78 -5.53
N SER A 52 9.57 -6.04 -5.24
CA SER A 52 9.07 -6.75 -4.06
C SER A 52 9.52 -6.10 -2.75
N ILE A 53 8.81 -6.42 -1.66
CA ILE A 53 9.15 -5.91 -0.32
C ILE A 53 10.57 -6.33 0.07
N GLU A 54 10.99 -7.53 -0.30
CA GLU A 54 12.31 -8.11 -0.07
C GLU A 54 13.39 -7.30 -0.80
N GLU A 55 13.22 -7.04 -2.10
CA GLU A 55 14.15 -6.24 -2.90
C GLU A 55 14.27 -4.81 -2.36
N LEU A 56 13.15 -4.20 -2.00
CA LEU A 56 13.12 -2.85 -1.42
C LEU A 56 13.82 -2.80 -0.05
N ARG A 57 13.70 -3.87 0.77
CA ARG A 57 14.41 -3.98 2.06
C ARG A 57 15.91 -4.09 1.85
N GLU A 58 16.36 -4.90 0.90
CA GLU A 58 17.78 -5.01 0.56
C GLU A 58 18.35 -3.69 0.07
N LEU A 59 17.66 -3.02 -0.87
CA LEU A 59 18.06 -1.71 -1.37
C LEU A 59 18.20 -0.68 -0.25
N LYS A 60 17.28 -0.67 0.70
CA LYS A 60 17.34 0.21 1.87
C LYS A 60 18.53 -0.12 2.77
N ALA A 61 18.82 -1.40 3.01
CA ALA A 61 19.97 -1.82 3.82
C ALA A 61 21.31 -1.44 3.18
N ARG A 62 21.41 -1.52 1.84
CA ARG A 62 22.61 -1.15 1.08
C ARG A 62 22.90 0.36 1.13
N LYS A 63 21.87 1.21 1.11
CA LYS A 63 22.02 2.69 1.19
C LYS A 63 22.41 3.22 2.57
N ILE A 64 22.34 2.40 3.62
CA ILE A 64 22.66 2.80 5.00
C ILE A 64 24.13 2.46 5.35
N LYS A 65 24.82 1.72 4.47
CA LYS A 65 26.29 1.58 4.48
C LYS A 65 26.93 2.68 3.65
#